data_AF-A0A6B9YT61-F1
#
_entry.id   AF-A0A6B9YT61-F1
#
_cell.length_a   1.000
_cell.length_b   1.000
_cell.length_c   1.000
_cell.angle_alpha   90.00
_cell.angle_beta   90.00
_cell.angle_gamma   90.00
#
_symmetry.space_group_name_H-M   'P 1'
#
loop_
_entity.id
_entity.type
_entity.pdbx_description
1 polymer ?
#
loop_
_entity_poly.entity_id
_entity_poly.type
_entity_poly.pdbx_seq_one_letter_code
_entity_poly.pdbx_strand_id
1 'polypeptide(L)'
;MNKDLPNYVAACSMLVASSAGCFAFGLLYLLGNSSPAINRLLGVYPPSGALSGVLVFGTLIFLLSWAALSYLWSRRPPSSSFAVKVALVLLGGGLLLTFPPLVRLL
;
A
#
# COMPACT_ATOMS: atom_id res chain seq x y z
N MET A 1 -2.06 -2.28 -33.39
CA MET A 1 -2.30 -2.22 -31.94
C MET A 1 -1.02 -2.68 -31.24
N ASN A 2 -0.37 -1.81 -30.47
CA ASN A 2 0.94 -2.12 -29.88
C ASN A 2 0.77 -3.19 -28.79
N LYS A 3 1.33 -4.39 -28.99
CA LYS A 3 1.12 -5.56 -28.10
C LYS A 3 1.65 -5.32 -26.68
N ASP A 4 2.52 -4.34 -26.51
CA ASP A 4 3.18 -4.05 -25.23
C ASP A 4 2.39 -3.10 -24.33
N LEU A 5 1.37 -2.41 -24.86
CA LEU A 5 0.59 -1.43 -24.10
C LEU A 5 -0.15 -2.05 -22.90
N PRO A 6 -0.80 -3.23 -23.01
CA PRO A 6 -1.43 -3.88 -21.87
C PRO A 6 -0.43 -4.30 -20.78
N ASN A 7 0.73 -4.85 -21.19
CA ASN A 7 1.78 -5.27 -20.26
C ASN A 7 2.40 -4.07 -19.55
N TYR A 8 2.61 -2.97 -20.27
CA TYR A 8 3.11 -1.71 -19.72
C TYR A 8 2.16 -1.13 -18.65
N VAL A 9 0.87 -1.07 -18.96
CA VAL A 9 -0.15 -0.56 -18.03
C VAL A 9 -0.23 -1.45 -16.79
N ALA A 10 -0.21 -2.78 -16.97
CA ALA A 10 -0.22 -3.74 -15.86
C ALA A 10 1.02 -3.61 -14.96
N ALA A 11 2.21 -3.46 -15.55
CA ALA A 11 3.45 -3.26 -14.79
C ALA A 11 3.41 -1.96 -13.97
N CYS A 12 2.97 -0.85 -14.58
CA CYS A 12 2.86 0.42 -13.88
C CYS A 12 1.83 0.37 -12.76
N SER A 13 0.63 -0.16 -13.02
CA SER A 13 -0.46 -0.22 -12.02
C SER A 13 -0.07 -1.08 -10.83
N MET A 14 0.59 -2.22 -11.06
CA MET A 14 1.04 -3.11 -10.00
C MET A 14 2.16 -2.48 -9.16
N LEU A 15 3.10 -1.77 -9.79
CA LEU A 15 4.20 -1.09 -9.11
C LEU A 15 3.71 0.04 -8.18
N VAL A 16 2.73 0.82 -8.60
CA VAL A 16 2.16 1.87 -7.74
C VAL A 16 1.22 1.30 -6.69
N ALA A 17 0.39 0.30 -7.05
CA ALA A 17 -0.51 -0.32 -6.09
C ALA A 17 0.24 -1.05 -4.97
N SER A 18 1.31 -1.79 -5.29
CA SER A 18 2.14 -2.48 -4.29
C SER A 18 2.77 -1.49 -3.30
N SER A 19 3.30 -0.38 -3.81
CA SER A 19 3.86 0.68 -2.97
C SER A 19 2.78 1.35 -2.10
N ALA A 20 1.56 1.53 -2.62
CA ALA A 20 0.42 2.01 -1.85
C ALA A 20 0.00 1.04 -0.74
N GLY A 21 0.02 -0.26 -1.02
CA GLY A 21 -0.15 -1.32 -0.03
C GLY A 21 0.90 -1.23 1.08
N CYS A 22 2.19 -1.11 0.72
CA CYS A 22 3.27 -0.93 1.68
C CYS A 22 3.09 0.30 2.58
N PHE A 23 2.67 1.43 2.01
CA PHE A 23 2.36 2.64 2.77
C PHE A 23 1.18 2.41 3.74
N ALA A 24 0.11 1.77 3.26
CA ALA A 24 -1.05 1.45 4.08
C ALA A 24 -0.71 0.50 5.23
N PHE A 25 0.14 -0.51 5.01
CA PHE A 25 0.63 -1.40 6.07
C PHE A 25 1.35 -0.62 7.17
N GLY A 26 2.28 0.28 6.80
CA GLY A 26 3.00 1.12 7.76
C GLY A 26 2.07 2.05 8.53
N LEU A 27 1.07 2.64 7.85
CA LEU A 27 0.09 3.54 8.48
C LEU A 27 -0.82 2.80 9.47
N LEU A 28 -1.34 1.63 9.08
CA LEU A 28 -2.18 0.81 9.95
C LEU A 28 -1.41 0.28 11.16
N TYR A 29 -0.13 -0.06 10.98
CA TYR A 29 0.75 -0.45 12.07
C TYR A 29 0.94 0.69 13.09
N LEU A 30 1.28 1.89 12.62
CA LEU A 30 1.47 3.06 13.47
C LEU A 30 0.18 3.43 14.24
N LEU A 31 -0.95 3.45 13.53
CA LEU A 31 -2.26 3.76 14.12
C LEU A 31 -2.72 2.69 15.12
N GLY A 32 -2.48 1.41 14.82
CA GLY A 32 -2.78 0.29 15.70
C GLY A 32 -1.94 0.29 16.98
N ASN A 33 -0.69 0.80 16.92
CA ASN A 33 0.15 0.96 18.10
C ASN A 33 -0.22 2.20 18.93
N SER A 34 -0.71 3.26 18.28
CA SER A 34 -1.01 4.54 18.94
C SER A 34 -2.42 4.62 19.55
N SER A 35 -3.39 3.85 19.03
CA SER A 35 -4.79 3.92 19.46
C SER A 35 -5.37 2.56 19.87
N PRO A 36 -5.89 2.41 21.10
CA PRO A 36 -6.54 1.17 21.55
C PRO A 36 -7.79 0.79 20.74
N ALA A 37 -8.51 1.78 20.20
CA ALA A 37 -9.70 1.56 19.39
C ALA A 37 -9.35 0.93 18.04
N ILE A 38 -8.30 1.45 17.39
CA ILE A 38 -7.80 0.91 16.11
C ILE A 38 -7.17 -0.47 16.34
N ASN A 39 -6.44 -0.65 17.45
CA ASN A 39 -5.89 -1.94 17.84
C ASN A 39 -6.96 -3.04 17.94
N ARG A 40 -8.11 -2.74 18.57
CA ARG A 40 -9.26 -3.66 18.63
C ARG A 40 -9.85 -3.98 17.26
N LEU A 41 -10.01 -2.98 16.38
CA LEU A 41 -10.53 -3.20 15.02
C LEU A 41 -9.59 -4.06 14.17
N LEU A 42 -8.29 -3.92 14.39
CA LEU A 42 -7.27 -4.73 13.72
C LEU A 42 -7.12 -6.13 14.34
N GLY A 43 -7.73 -6.39 15.50
CA GLY A 43 -7.70 -7.68 16.20
C GLY A 43 -8.58 -8.75 15.58
N VAL A 44 -8.43 -9.01 14.27
CA VAL A 44 -9.26 -9.94 13.50
C VAL A 44 -9.08 -11.40 13.97
N TYR A 45 -7.86 -11.76 14.39
CA TYR A 45 -7.53 -13.10 14.90
C TYR A 45 -6.85 -13.01 16.28
N PRO A 46 -7.45 -13.57 17.36
CA PRO A 46 -7.00 -13.38 18.74
C PRO A 46 -5.53 -13.76 19.02
N PRO A 47 -4.98 -14.87 18.48
CA PRO A 47 -3.59 -15.26 18.72
C PRO A 47 -2.55 -14.27 18.20
N SER A 48 -2.87 -13.55 17.13
CA SER A 48 -1.98 -12.59 16.45
C SER A 48 -2.29 -11.14 16.78
N GLY A 49 -3.41 -10.87 17.46
CA GLY A 49 -3.86 -9.51 17.80
C GLY A 49 -4.01 -8.62 16.57
N ALA A 50 -3.70 -7.33 16.74
CA ALA A 50 -3.81 -6.29 15.71
C ALA A 50 -3.02 -6.58 14.43
N LEU A 51 -1.98 -7.42 14.49
CA LEU A 51 -1.13 -7.71 13.34
C LEU A 51 -1.90 -8.40 12.21
N SER A 52 -2.86 -9.27 12.55
CA SER A 52 -3.74 -9.92 11.57
C SER A 52 -4.57 -8.93 10.77
N GLY A 53 -5.16 -7.92 11.42
CA GLY A 53 -5.94 -6.90 10.75
C GLY A 53 -5.08 -6.01 9.87
N VAL A 54 -3.87 -5.64 10.33
CA VAL A 54 -2.93 -4.88 9.49
C VAL A 54 -2.70 -5.61 8.17
N LEU A 55 -2.46 -6.93 8.21
CA LEU A 55 -2.26 -7.76 7.03
C LEU A 55 -3.51 -7.83 6.14
N VAL A 56 -4.68 -8.08 6.72
CA VAL A 56 -5.94 -8.20 5.97
C VAL A 56 -6.34 -6.88 5.32
N PHE A 57 -6.41 -5.80 6.11
CA PHE A 57 -6.83 -4.50 5.61
C PHE A 57 -5.81 -3.88 4.66
N GLY A 58 -4.51 -4.02 4.92
CA GLY A 58 -3.49 -3.55 3.98
C GLY A 58 -3.52 -4.30 2.65
N THR A 59 -3.80 -5.62 2.67
CA THR A 59 -3.99 -6.40 1.44
C THR A 59 -5.24 -5.98 0.68
N LEU A 60 -6.34 -5.68 1.38
CA LEU A 60 -7.55 -5.14 0.77
C LEU A 60 -7.28 -3.78 0.10
N ILE A 61 -6.57 -2.87 0.77
CA ILE A 61 -6.20 -1.56 0.21
C ILE A 61 -5.32 -1.73 -1.03
N PHE A 62 -4.36 -2.66 -0.99
CA PHE A 62 -3.53 -3.01 -2.15
C PHE A 62 -4.39 -3.47 -3.34
N LEU A 63 -5.29 -4.44 -3.13
CA LEU A 63 -6.15 -5.00 -4.16
C LEU A 63 -7.09 -3.96 -4.77
N LEU A 64 -7.72 -3.14 -3.91
CA LEU A 64 -8.61 -2.06 -4.35
C LEU A 64 -7.85 -1.01 -5.15
N SER A 65 -6.65 -0.62 -4.69
CA SER A 65 -5.79 0.32 -5.40
C SER A 65 -5.39 -0.24 -6.76
N TRP A 66 -4.97 -1.50 -6.81
CA TRP A 66 -4.57 -2.16 -8.05
C TRP A 66 -5.71 -2.23 -9.06
N ALA A 67 -6.91 -2.64 -8.63
CA ALA A 67 -8.08 -2.71 -9.50
C ALA A 67 -8.46 -1.32 -10.05
N ALA A 68 -8.50 -0.31 -9.18
CA ALA A 68 -8.82 1.06 -9.55
C ALA A 68 -7.79 1.66 -10.53
N LEU A 69 -6.50 1.51 -10.23
CA LEU A 69 -5.42 2.02 -11.09
C LEU A 69 -5.36 1.27 -12.42
N SER A 70 -5.54 -0.04 -12.42
CA SER A 70 -5.56 -0.83 -13.66
C SER A 70 -6.71 -0.42 -14.57
N TYR A 71 -7.89 -0.14 -14.00
CA TYR A 71 -9.02 0.39 -14.77
C TYR A 71 -8.76 1.81 -15.30
N LEU A 72 -8.26 2.70 -14.45
CA LEU A 72 -8.02 4.10 -14.81
C LEU A 72 -6.92 4.22 -15.88
N TRP A 73 -5.83 3.46 -15.73
CA TRP A 73 -4.69 3.50 -16.62
C TRP A 73 -4.84 2.66 -17.89
N SER A 74 -5.80 1.73 -17.91
CA SER A 74 -6.24 1.10 -19.16
C SER A 74 -6.86 2.13 -20.11
N ARG A 75 -7.52 3.17 -19.58
CA ARG A 75 -8.08 4.27 -20.38
C ARG A 75 -7.08 5.40 -20.64
N ARG A 76 -6.19 5.68 -19.68
CA ARG A 76 -5.19 6.74 -19.76
C ARG A 76 -3.85 6.26 -19.20
N PRO A 77 -2.97 5.68 -20.04
CA PRO A 77 -1.71 5.15 -19.59
C PRO A 77 -0.86 6.28 -18.96
N PRO A 78 -0.27 6.06 -17.77
CA PRO A 78 0.61 7.02 -17.14
C PRO A 78 1.93 7.10 -17.92
N SER A 79 2.80 8.04 -17.54
CA SER A 79 4.20 7.99 -17.96
C SER A 79 5.01 7.08 -17.03
N SER A 80 6.01 6.38 -17.58
CA SER A 80 6.86 5.46 -16.80
C SER A 80 7.55 6.15 -15.63
N SER A 81 8.08 7.36 -15.87
CA SER A 81 8.74 8.16 -14.83
C SER A 81 7.80 8.59 -13.72
N PHE A 82 6.51 8.82 -14.00
CA PHE A 82 5.53 9.16 -12.98
C PHE A 82 5.24 7.96 -12.07
N ALA A 83 4.99 6.78 -12.64
CA ALA A 83 4.71 5.56 -11.88
C ALA A 83 5.87 5.22 -10.93
N VAL A 84 7.11 5.28 -11.41
CA VAL A 84 8.31 5.00 -10.59
C VAL A 84 8.47 6.02 -9.46
N LYS A 85 8.32 7.32 -9.74
CA LYS A 85 8.43 8.36 -8.68
C LYS A 85 7.40 8.17 -7.59
N VAL A 86 6.14 7.95 -7.97
CA VAL A 86 5.04 7.73 -7.02
C VAL A 86 5.31 6.49 -6.18
N ALA A 87 5.68 5.37 -6.81
CA ALA A 87 6.02 4.15 -6.09
C ALA A 87 7.18 4.35 -5.10
N LEU A 88 8.26 5.00 -5.50
CA LEU A 88 9.40 5.26 -4.60
C LEU A 88 9.01 6.14 -3.41
N VAL A 89 8.16 7.15 -3.61
CA VAL A 89 7.66 8.00 -2.52
C VAL A 89 6.77 7.21 -1.56
N LEU A 90 5.82 6.44 -2.06
CA LEU A 90 4.93 5.63 -1.20
C LEU A 90 5.71 4.52 -0.49
N LEU A 91 6.64 3.87 -1.18
CA LEU A 91 7.49 2.84 -0.59
C LEU A 91 8.41 3.42 0.48
N GLY A 92 9.07 4.54 0.19
CA GLY A 92 9.92 5.25 1.15
C GLY A 92 9.12 5.72 2.37
N GLY A 93 7.92 6.26 2.15
CA GLY A 93 6.99 6.60 3.23
C GLY A 93 6.62 5.38 4.07
N GLY A 94 6.19 4.27 3.45
CA GLY A 94 5.81 3.05 4.17
C GLY A 94 6.97 2.47 4.99
N LEU A 95 8.18 2.53 4.45
CA LEU A 95 9.40 2.10 5.15
C LEU A 95 9.67 2.99 6.38
N LEU A 96 9.56 4.31 6.23
CA LEU A 96 9.74 5.26 7.34
C LEU A 96 8.67 5.09 8.43
N LEU A 97 7.43 4.73 8.08
CA LEU A 97 6.38 4.43 9.06
C LEU A 97 6.60 3.08 9.77
N THR A 98 7.31 2.14 9.15
CA THR A 98 7.49 0.76 9.69
C THR A 98 8.77 0.60 10.49
N PHE A 99 9.87 1.23 10.07
CA PHE A 99 11.18 1.09 10.71
C PHE A 99 11.45 2.22 11.73
N PRO A 100 12.27 1.96 12.77
CA PRO A 100 12.36 2.80 13.95
C PRO A 100 13.51 3.84 13.89
N PRO A 101 13.34 4.92 13.12
CA PRO A 101 13.78 6.24 13.57
C PRO A 101 12.63 7.04 14.21
N LEU A 102 11.37 6.79 13.81
CA LEU A 102 10.19 7.59 14.21
C LEU A 102 9.34 6.98 15.33
N VAL A 103 9.13 5.66 15.36
CA VAL A 103 8.37 4.97 16.42
C VAL A 103 9.03 5.00 17.80
N ARG A 104 10.29 5.45 17.92
CA ARG A 104 10.98 5.68 19.20
C ARG A 104 11.01 7.16 19.62
N LEU A 105 10.56 8.08 18.77
CA LEU A 105 10.61 9.54 18.99
C LEU A 105 9.24 10.15 19.32
N LEU A 106 8.18 9.34 19.32
CA LEU A 106 6.79 9.64 19.70
C LEU A 106 6.38 8.67 20.81
#